data_AF-A0A0D2NAI8-F1
#
_entry.id   AF-A0A0D2NAI8-F1
#
_cell.length_a   1.000
_cell.length_b   1.000
_cell.length_c   1.000
_cell.angle_alpha   90.00
_cell.angle_beta   90.00
_cell.angle_gamma   90.00
#
_symmetry.space_group_name_H-M   'P 1'
#
loop_
_entity.id
_entity.type
_entity.pdbx_description
1 polymer ?
#
loop_
_entity_poly.entity_id
_entity_poly.type
_entity_poly.pdbx_seq_one_letter_code
_entity_poly.pdbx_strand_id
1 'polypeptide(L)'
;MAANVFPVSYYEELLPKLVAVLELTQQPAGTSTPESKQRLLQAANNFKNALAQAKDVSGNLPGGELRIEEQDDLIYMLETLRDRKRAQLAEFSAKKIISRSVDITMEVDSLASTPNGSVSDE
;
A
#
# COMPACT_ATOMS: atom_id res chain seq x y z
N MET A 1 9.48 -14.81 -3.89
CA MET A 1 8.11 -15.22 -3.51
C MET A 1 7.87 -14.68 -2.12
N ALA A 2 7.17 -13.55 -1.99
CA ALA A 2 6.92 -12.96 -0.68
C ALA A 2 5.80 -13.75 0.00
N ALA A 3 6.13 -14.46 1.07
CA ALA A 3 5.15 -15.05 1.96
C ALA A 3 4.45 -13.91 2.72
N ASN A 4 3.44 -13.30 2.11
CA ASN A 4 2.49 -12.45 2.84
C ASN A 4 1.54 -13.38 3.60
N VAL A 5 2.03 -13.92 4.70
CA VAL A 5 1.19 -14.50 5.74
C VAL A 5 0.47 -13.31 6.35
N PHE A 6 -0.80 -13.13 6.00
CA PHE A 6 -1.62 -12.08 6.60
C PHE A 6 -1.45 -12.13 8.13
N PRO A 7 -1.34 -10.99 8.81
CA PRO A 7 -1.08 -10.92 10.24
C PRO A 7 -2.36 -11.21 11.05
N VAL A 8 -2.91 -12.41 10.87
CA VAL A 8 -4.22 -12.83 11.42
C VAL A 8 -4.22 -12.85 12.95
N SER A 9 -3.06 -13.04 13.57
CA SER A 9 -2.89 -13.07 15.03
C SER A 9 -3.40 -11.80 15.73
N TYR A 10 -3.28 -10.62 15.10
CA TYR A 10 -3.78 -9.37 15.69
C TYR A 10 -5.31 -9.32 15.74
N TYR A 11 -5.99 -10.05 14.85
CA TYR A 11 -7.45 -10.12 14.80
C TYR A 11 -8.00 -11.22 15.70
N GLU A 12 -7.31 -12.36 15.80
CA GLU A 12 -7.68 -13.49 16.68
C GLU A 12 -7.77 -13.06 18.15
N GLU A 13 -6.92 -12.13 18.57
CA GLU A 13 -6.89 -11.60 19.93
C GLU A 13 -8.03 -10.61 20.27
N LEU A 14 -8.75 -10.08 19.28
CA LEU A 14 -9.77 -9.04 19.52
C LEU A 14 -10.99 -9.59 20.26
N LEU A 15 -11.51 -10.75 19.82
CA LEU A 15 -12.70 -11.35 20.42
C LEU A 15 -12.46 -11.76 21.88
N PRO A 16 -11.37 -12.46 22.25
CA PRO A 16 -11.08 -12.77 23.65
C PRO A 16 -10.95 -11.52 24.54
N LYS A 17 -10.31 -10.45 24.05
CA LYS A 17 -10.18 -9.20 24.81
C LYS A 17 -11.52 -8.48 24.98
N LEU A 18 -12.40 -8.51 23.96
CA LEU A 18 -13.75 -7.96 24.08
C LEU A 18 -14.59 -8.77 25.07
N VAL A 19 -14.53 -10.09 25.01
CA VAL A 19 -15.21 -10.98 25.97
C VAL A 19 -14.76 -10.66 27.39
N ALA A 20 -13.47 -10.50 27.64
CA ALA A 20 -12.96 -10.13 28.96
C ALA A 20 -13.53 -8.80 29.48
N VAL A 21 -13.70 -7.80 28.61
CA VAL A 21 -14.37 -6.54 28.97
C VAL A 21 -15.84 -6.79 29.32
N LEU A 22 -16.56 -7.56 28.50
CA LEU A 22 -17.97 -7.85 28.72
C LEU A 22 -18.20 -8.64 30.01
N GLU A 23 -17.40 -9.66 30.29
CA GLU A 23 -17.46 -10.45 31.52
C GLU A 23 -17.28 -9.56 32.75
N LEU A 24 -16.29 -8.65 32.73
CA LEU A 24 -16.09 -7.70 33.83
C LEU A 24 -17.25 -6.72 34.00
N THR A 25 -17.93 -6.31 32.93
CA THR A 25 -19.12 -5.45 33.03
C THR A 25 -20.36 -6.18 33.55
N GLN A 26 -20.46 -7.49 33.30
CA GLN A 26 -21.60 -8.32 33.72
C GLN A 26 -21.46 -8.84 35.15
N GLN A 27 -20.26 -8.79 35.74
CA GLN A 27 -20.08 -9.17 37.14
C GLN A 27 -20.90 -8.22 38.04
N PRO A 28 -21.66 -8.74 39.02
CA PRO A 28 -22.50 -7.92 39.90
C PRO A 28 -21.69 -6.96 40.78
N ALA A 29 -20.39 -7.24 40.97
CA ALA A 29 -19.45 -6.34 41.63
C ALA A 29 -18.62 -5.49 40.65
N GLY A 30 -18.83 -5.64 39.33
CA GLY A 30 -17.96 -5.16 38.24
C GLY A 30 -17.66 -3.66 38.27
N THR A 31 -18.54 -2.86 38.87
CA THR A 31 -18.35 -1.42 39.04
C THR A 31 -18.50 -0.95 40.50
N SER A 32 -18.69 -1.88 41.43
CA SER A 32 -19.00 -1.55 42.83
C SER A 32 -17.74 -1.33 43.67
N THR A 33 -16.61 -1.95 43.33
CA THR A 33 -15.35 -1.77 44.07
C THR A 33 -14.34 -0.96 43.25
N PRO A 34 -13.43 -0.21 43.90
CA PRO A 34 -12.35 0.49 43.18
C PRO A 34 -11.46 -0.47 42.38
N GLU A 35 -11.21 -1.67 42.92
CA GLU A 35 -10.43 -2.70 42.26
C GLU A 35 -11.12 -3.24 41.00
N SER A 36 -12.42 -3.49 41.04
CA SER A 36 -13.17 -3.96 39.87
C SER A 36 -13.17 -2.91 38.76
N LYS A 37 -13.31 -1.63 39.10
CA LYS A 37 -13.20 -0.51 38.15
C LYS A 37 -11.82 -0.45 37.51
N GLN A 38 -10.75 -0.64 38.29
CA GLN A 38 -9.39 -0.64 37.77
C GLN A 38 -9.15 -1.81 36.80
N ARG A 39 -9.62 -3.02 37.14
CA ARG A 39 -9.55 -4.19 36.25
C ARG A 39 -10.32 -3.97 34.96
N LEU A 40 -11.53 -3.40 35.04
CA LEU A 40 -12.33 -3.06 33.86
C LEU A 40 -11.62 -2.03 32.97
N LEU A 41 -11.06 -0.97 33.56
CA LEU A 41 -10.31 0.04 32.83
C LEU A 41 -9.07 -0.54 32.15
N GLN A 42 -8.36 -1.45 32.82
CA GLN A 42 -7.22 -2.15 32.24
C GLN A 42 -7.65 -3.04 31.07
N ALA A 43 -8.70 -3.85 31.22
CA ALA A 43 -9.23 -4.69 30.15
C ALA A 43 -9.69 -3.86 28.95
N ALA A 44 -10.38 -2.74 29.19
CA ALA A 44 -10.84 -1.83 28.14
C ALA A 44 -9.67 -1.17 27.39
N ASN A 45 -8.63 -0.74 28.10
CA ASN A 45 -7.41 -0.21 27.48
C ASN A 45 -6.68 -1.28 26.66
N ASN A 46 -6.58 -2.50 27.18
CA ASN A 46 -5.96 -3.61 26.46
C ASN A 46 -6.71 -3.94 25.16
N PHE A 47 -8.05 -3.94 25.20
CA PHE A 47 -8.88 -4.12 24.00
C PHE A 47 -8.70 -2.96 23.01
N LYS A 48 -8.76 -1.70 23.49
CA LYS A 48 -8.55 -0.52 22.65
C LYS A 48 -7.19 -0.53 21.96
N ASN A 49 -6.13 -0.90 22.68
CA ASN A 49 -4.78 -0.97 22.14
C ASN A 49 -4.65 -2.07 21.08
N ALA A 50 -5.23 -3.25 21.33
CA ALA A 50 -5.25 -4.34 20.35
C ALA A 50 -6.02 -3.95 19.07
N LEU A 51 -7.15 -3.24 19.22
CA LEU A 51 -7.92 -2.74 18.09
C LEU A 51 -7.14 -1.69 17.28
N ALA A 52 -6.43 -0.79 17.94
CA ALA A 52 -5.58 0.20 17.29
C ALA A 52 -4.45 -0.47 16.51
N GLN A 53 -3.80 -1.49 17.07
CA GLN A 53 -2.76 -2.26 16.39
C GLN A 53 -3.32 -3.01 15.18
N ALA A 54 -4.45 -3.70 15.32
CA ALA A 54 -5.09 -4.39 14.19
C ALA A 54 -5.47 -3.42 13.06
N LYS A 55 -5.94 -2.21 13.41
CA LYS A 55 -6.25 -1.17 12.43
C LYS A 55 -5.01 -0.65 11.72
N ASP A 56 -3.94 -0.35 12.46
CA ASP A 56 -2.67 0.12 11.91
C ASP A 56 -2.09 -0.92 10.95
N VAL A 57 -2.12 -2.19 11.35
CA VAL A 57 -1.69 -3.31 10.51
C VAL A 57 -2.53 -3.39 9.22
N SER A 58 -3.87 -3.29 9.27
CA SER A 58 -4.67 -3.26 8.04
C SER A 58 -4.35 -2.07 7.14
N GLY A 59 -4.15 -0.89 7.71
CA GLY A 59 -3.87 0.32 6.94
C GLY A 59 -2.50 0.32 6.28
N ASN A 60 -1.54 -0.42 6.84
CA ASN A 60 -0.19 -0.58 6.30
C ASN A 60 -0.07 -1.77 5.32
N LEU A 61 -1.13 -2.56 5.12
CA LEU A 61 -1.16 -3.55 4.05
C LEU A 61 -1.20 -2.82 2.69
N PRO A 62 -0.53 -3.35 1.64
CA PRO A 62 -0.62 -2.76 0.31
C PRO A 62 -2.09 -2.66 -0.16
N GLY A 63 -2.56 -1.43 -0.40
CA GLY A 63 -3.94 -1.16 -0.78
C GLY A 63 -4.93 -1.18 0.39
N GLY A 64 -4.48 -1.33 1.64
CA GLY A 64 -5.33 -1.33 2.84
C GLY A 64 -5.95 0.01 3.18
N GLU A 65 -5.42 1.10 2.61
CA GLU A 65 -5.98 2.44 2.64
C GLU A 65 -7.14 2.64 1.66
N LEU A 66 -7.23 1.78 0.64
CA LEU A 66 -8.19 1.88 -0.44
C LEU A 66 -9.46 1.12 -0.09
N ARG A 67 -10.60 1.67 -0.51
CA ARG A 67 -11.85 0.93 -0.51
C ARG A 67 -11.81 -0.18 -1.56
N ILE A 68 -12.64 -1.19 -1.39
CA ILE A 68 -12.68 -2.34 -2.31
C ILE A 68 -13.00 -1.86 -3.74
N GLU A 69 -13.92 -0.91 -3.87
CA GLU A 69 -14.31 -0.35 -5.17
C GLU A 69 -13.14 0.40 -5.84
N GLU A 70 -12.34 1.13 -5.05
CA GLU A 70 -11.16 1.83 -5.55
C GLU A 70 -10.06 0.84 -5.98
N GLN A 71 -9.93 -0.28 -5.27
CA GLN A 71 -9.00 -1.36 -5.66
C GLN A 71 -9.44 -1.99 -6.98
N ASP A 72 -10.73 -2.26 -7.16
CA ASP A 72 -11.28 -2.83 -8.40
C ASP A 72 -11.04 -1.90 -9.61
N ASP A 73 -11.26 -0.59 -9.43
CA ASP A 73 -11.01 0.41 -10.47
C ASP A 73 -9.52 0.48 -10.85
N LEU A 74 -8.63 0.45 -9.86
CA LEU A 74 -7.18 0.43 -10.10
C LEU A 74 -6.75 -0.85 -10.81
N ILE A 75 -7.27 -2.01 -10.41
CA ILE A 75 -7.01 -3.27 -11.08
C ILE A 75 -7.43 -3.15 -12.55
N TYR A 76 -8.66 -2.73 -12.83
CA TYR A 76 -9.16 -2.57 -14.19
C TYR A 76 -8.28 -1.63 -15.04
N MET A 77 -7.88 -0.48 -14.47
CA MET A 77 -7.00 0.46 -15.14
C MET A 77 -5.62 -0.16 -15.44
N LEU A 78 -5.02 -0.84 -14.46
CA LEU A 78 -3.69 -1.46 -14.59
C LEU A 78 -3.70 -2.61 -15.61
N GLU A 79 -4.76 -3.42 -15.64
CA GLU A 79 -4.95 -4.47 -16.63
C GLU A 79 -5.09 -3.88 -18.04
N THR A 80 -5.90 -2.83 -18.19
CA THR A 80 -6.04 -2.13 -19.47
C THR A 80 -4.71 -1.58 -19.96
N LEU A 81 -3.91 -0.99 -19.07
CA LEU A 81 -2.59 -0.44 -19.40
C LEU A 81 -1.61 -1.56 -19.80
N ARG A 82 -1.57 -2.66 -19.04
CA ARG A 82 -0.80 -3.87 -19.36
C ARG A 82 -1.13 -4.37 -20.76
N ASP A 83 -2.41 -4.49 -21.09
CA ASP A 83 -2.85 -5.07 -22.35
C ASP A 83 -2.55 -4.14 -23.53
N ARG A 84 -2.71 -2.82 -23.36
CA ARG A 84 -2.26 -1.82 -24.35
C ARG A 84 -0.76 -1.88 -24.59
N LYS A 85 0.05 -1.99 -23.53
CA LYS A 85 1.52 -2.08 -23.66
C LYS A 85 1.95 -3.37 -24.36
N ARG A 86 1.29 -4.50 -24.08
CA ARG A 86 1.53 -5.76 -24.81
C ARG A 86 1.20 -5.63 -26.29
N ALA A 87 0.08 -4.99 -26.64
CA ALA A 87 -0.28 -4.74 -28.03
C ALA A 87 0.74 -3.84 -28.75
N GLN A 88 1.18 -2.75 -28.11
CA GLN A 88 2.22 -1.86 -28.65
C GLN A 88 3.54 -2.60 -28.86
N LEU A 89 3.94 -3.44 -27.91
CA LEU A 89 5.16 -4.23 -28.03
C LEU A 89 5.07 -5.25 -29.18
N ALA A 90 3.91 -5.89 -29.35
CA ALA A 90 3.67 -6.80 -30.47
C ALA A 90 3.69 -6.08 -31.82
N GLU A 91 3.12 -4.88 -31.91
CA GLU A 91 3.19 -4.06 -33.13
C GLU A 91 4.63 -3.64 -33.43
N PHE A 92 5.38 -3.22 -32.41
CA PHE A 92 6.78 -2.81 -32.56
C PHE A 92 7.67 -3.97 -32.99
N SER A 93 7.50 -5.16 -32.40
CA SER A 93 8.27 -6.34 -32.78
C SER A 93 7.89 -6.89 -34.14
N ALA A 94 6.63 -6.72 -34.57
CA ALA A 94 6.16 -7.09 -35.91
C ALA A 94 6.62 -6.11 -37.00
N LYS A 95 6.97 -4.87 -36.66
CA LYS A 95 7.61 -3.93 -37.59
C LYS A 95 9.01 -4.45 -37.92
N LYS A 96 9.12 -5.18 -39.03
CA LYS A 96 10.40 -5.49 -39.67
C LYS A 96 11.13 -4.16 -39.86
N ILE A 97 12.31 -4.00 -39.24
CA ILE A 97 13.20 -2.87 -39.54
C ILE A 97 13.54 -3.02 -41.02
N ILE A 98 12.81 -2.31 -41.87
CA ILE A 98 13.24 -2.07 -43.22
C ILE A 98 14.39 -1.08 -43.04
N SER A 99 15.61 -1.58 -42.88
CA SER A 99 16.76 -0.74 -43.14
C SER A 99 16.64 -0.37 -44.62
N ARG A 100 16.13 0.83 -44.89
CA ARG A 100 16.56 1.48 -46.11
C ARG A 100 18.06 1.64 -45.90
N SER A 101 18.85 0.91 -46.68
CA SER A 101 20.25 1.22 -46.91
C SER A 101 20.30 2.58 -47.61
N VAL A 102 20.00 3.64 -46.86
CA VAL A 102 20.46 4.97 -47.19
C VAL A 102 21.89 4.94 -46.67
N ASP A 103 22.86 5.03 -47.59
CA ASP A 103 24.23 5.40 -47.28
C ASP A 103 24.19 6.72 -46.50
N ILE A 104 24.11 6.61 -45.17
CA ILE A 104 24.29 7.74 -44.27
C ILE A 104 25.76 7.65 -43.86
N THR A 105 26.61 8.34 -44.61
CA THR A 105 27.88 8.85 -44.09
C THR A 105 27.55 9.61 -42.81
N MET A 106 27.76 8.94 -41.67
CA MET A 106 27.58 9.51 -40.34
C MET A 106 28.67 10.55 -40.10
N GLU A 107 28.40 11.80 -40.45
CA GLU A 107 29.09 12.93 -39.82
C GLU A 107 28.43 13.15 -38.45
N VAL A 108 29.16 12.73 -37.43
CA VAL A 108 28.77 12.82 -36.02
C VAL A 108 28.98 14.28 -35.58
N ASP A 109 27.99 15.15 -35.84
CA ASP A 109 28.03 16.52 -35.33
C ASP A 109 27.68 16.55 -33.83
N SER A 110 28.71 16.73 -33.02
CA SER A 110 28.64 16.78 -31.57
C SER A 110 28.32 18.20 -31.11
N LEU A 111 27.03 18.53 -30.97
CA LEU A 111 26.58 19.71 -30.23
C LEU A 111 25.85 19.28 -28.97
N ALA A 112 26.65 18.87 -27.99
CA ALA A 112 26.28 18.86 -26.58
C ALA A 112 26.25 20.32 -26.09
N SER A 113 25.08 20.98 -26.16
CA SER A 113 24.86 22.26 -25.48
C SER A 113 24.01 22.02 -24.24
N THR A 114 24.68 21.89 -23.10
CA THR A 114 24.07 22.08 -21.77
C THR A 114 24.01 23.57 -21.43
N PRO A 115 22.90 24.08 -20.88
CA PRO A 115 22.74 25.48 -20.52
C PRO A 115 23.27 25.74 -19.10
N ASN A 116 24.13 26.75 -18.96
CA ASN A 116 24.48 27.46 -17.72
C ASN A 116 25.21 28.73 -18.22
N GLY A 117 24.86 29.96 -17.90
CA GLY A 117 24.41 30.52 -16.64
C GLY A 117 25.25 31.80 -16.44
N SER A 118 24.63 32.95 -16.75
CA SER A 118 24.86 34.29 -16.17
C SER A 118 26.27 34.78 -15.76
N VAL A 119 26.63 35.94 -16.34
CA VAL A 119 27.16 37.17 -15.67
C VAL A 119 28.63 37.12 -15.20
N SER A 120 29.55 37.88 -15.82
CA SER A 120 30.11 39.20 -15.41
C SER A 120 31.47 39.33 -16.15
N ASP A 121 32.12 40.44 -16.45
CA ASP A 121 31.97 41.88 -16.23
C ASP A 121 32.90 42.57 -17.23
N GLU A 122 32.71 43.88 -17.36
CA GLU A 122 33.53 44.88 -18.06
C GLU A 122 35.01 44.90 -17.62
#